data_AF-A0A7X0FDN2-F1
#
_entry.id   AF-A0A7X0FDN2-F1
#
_cell.length_a   1.000
_cell.length_b   1.000
_cell.length_c   1.000
_cell.angle_alpha   90.00
_cell.angle_beta   90.00
_cell.angle_gamma   90.00
#
_symmetry.space_group_name_H-M   'P 1'
#
loop_
_entity.id
_entity.type
_entity.pdbx_description
1 polymer ?
#
loop_
_entity_poly.entity_id
_entity_poly.type
_entity_poly.pdbx_seq_one_letter_code
_entity_poly.pdbx_strand_id
1 'polypeptide(L)' 'MTERAADMDLPSTKQATAAELAAILLDSLGELAKTGNVESACRLAGRACARLRNAEPQMARRFDVFLHRQTRHLEW' A
#
# COMPACT_ATOMS: atom_id res chain seq x y z
N MET A 1 44.22 -3.74 2.30
CA MET A 1 43.32 -3.97 1.15
C MET A 1 42.30 -5.00 1.60
N THR A 2 41.16 -4.55 2.12
CA THR A 2 39.98 -5.37 2.37
C THR A 2 38.77 -4.44 2.22
N GLU A 3 38.05 -4.65 1.14
CA GLU A 3 36.95 -3.86 0.62
C GLU A 3 35.80 -3.72 1.64
N ARG A 4 35.50 -2.47 2.01
CA ARG A 4 34.17 -2.04 2.44
C ARG A 4 33.58 -1.20 1.31
N ALA A 5 32.71 -1.79 0.50
CA ALA A 5 31.73 -1.08 -0.32
C ALA A 5 30.63 -2.09 -0.65
N ALA A 6 29.61 -2.18 0.21
CA ALA A 6 28.32 -1.56 -0.06
C ALA A 6 27.56 -2.33 -1.16
N ASP A 7 27.06 -3.51 -0.79
CA ASP A 7 25.84 -4.06 -1.38
C ASP A 7 24.68 -3.16 -0.92
N MET A 8 24.59 -1.99 -1.55
CA MET A 8 23.45 -1.10 -1.41
C MET A 8 22.53 -1.48 -2.56
N ASP A 9 21.68 -2.49 -2.31
CA ASP A 9 20.55 -2.84 -3.17
C ASP A 9 19.73 -1.57 -3.38
N LEU A 10 20.02 -0.84 -4.46
CA LEU A 10 19.16 0.24 -4.92
C LEU A 10 17.80 -0.42 -5.16
N PRO A 11 16.70 0.10 -4.60
CA PRO A 11 15.39 -0.45 -4.87
C PRO A 11 15.23 -0.49 -6.39
N SER A 12 15.11 -1.70 -6.93
CA SER A 12 14.97 -1.89 -8.37
C SER A 12 13.88 -0.95 -8.87
N THR A 13 14.11 -0.25 -9.98
CA THR A 13 13.17 0.74 -10.56
C THR A 13 11.75 0.18 -10.71
N LYS A 14 11.62 -1.14 -10.88
CA LYS A 14 10.34 -1.88 -10.85
C LYS A 14 9.61 -1.84 -9.49
N GLN A 15 10.34 -1.97 -8.38
CA GLN A 15 9.75 -1.85 -7.04
C GLN A 15 9.39 -0.39 -6.72
N ALA A 16 10.22 0.56 -7.15
CA ALA A 16 9.92 1.99 -7.02
C ALA A 16 8.62 2.36 -7.75
N THR A 17 8.46 1.93 -9.01
CA THR A 17 7.23 2.15 -9.77
C THR A 17 6.02 1.45 -9.16
N ALA A 18 6.16 0.22 -8.66
CA ALA A 18 5.10 -0.47 -7.92
C ALA A 18 4.69 0.29 -6.64
N ALA A 19 5.65 0.87 -5.93
CA ALA A 19 5.42 1.68 -4.73
C ALA A 19 4.64 2.97 -5.05
N GLU A 20 5.01 3.66 -6.13
CA GLU A 20 4.33 4.87 -6.57
C GLU A 20 2.89 4.58 -7.04
N LEU A 21 2.70 3.51 -7.83
CA LEU A 21 1.37 3.08 -8.24
C LEU A 21 0.50 2.69 -7.03
N ALA A 22 1.07 2.02 -6.02
CA ALA A 22 0.37 1.72 -4.79
C ALA A 22 -0.04 3.00 -4.03
N ALA A 23 0.82 4.03 -4.02
CA ALA A 23 0.50 5.31 -3.39
C ALA A 23 -0.65 6.02 -4.11
N ILE A 24 -0.62 6.08 -5.46
CA ILE A 24 -1.71 6.67 -6.26
C ILE A 24 -3.03 5.92 -6.03
N LEU A 25 -2.98 4.59 -5.99
CA LEU A 25 -4.15 3.77 -5.71
C LEU A 25 -4.71 4.06 -4.30
N LEU A 26 -3.85 4.17 -3.29
CA LEU A 26 -4.27 4.50 -1.93
C LEU A 26 -4.90 5.89 -1.82
N ASP A 27 -4.34 6.87 -2.51
CA ASP A 27 -4.92 8.22 -2.59
C ASP A 27 -6.32 8.18 -3.23
N SER A 28 -6.44 7.48 -4.36
CA SER A 28 -7.73 7.29 -5.05
C SER A 28 -8.77 6.59 -4.17
N LEU A 29 -8.36 5.59 -3.40
CA LEU A 29 -9.24 4.91 -2.44
C LEU A 29 -9.64 5.82 -1.28
N GLY A 30 -8.74 6.72 -0.85
CA GLY A 30 -9.02 7.75 0.14
C GLY A 30 -10.07 8.74 -0.34
N GLU A 31 -9.95 9.24 -1.57
CA GLU A 31 -10.97 10.11 -2.18
C GLU A 31 -12.30 9.38 -2.32
N LEU A 32 -12.28 8.13 -2.77
CA LEU A 32 -13.50 7.30 -2.85
C LEU A 32 -14.18 7.18 -1.47
N ALA A 33 -13.43 6.93 -0.41
CA ALA A 33 -13.98 6.89 0.95
C ALA A 33 -14.59 8.23 1.37
N LYS A 34 -13.93 9.36 1.07
CA LYS A 34 -14.44 10.71 1.39
C LYS A 34 -15.76 11.05 0.68
N THR A 35 -16.00 10.50 -0.52
CA THR A 35 -17.26 10.69 -1.25
C THR A 35 -18.43 9.85 -0.72
N GLY A 36 -18.24 9.14 0.40
CA GLY A 36 -19.26 8.26 1.00
C GLY A 36 -19.19 6.81 0.53
N ASN A 37 -18.26 6.46 -0.38
CA ASN A 37 -18.08 5.11 -0.91
C ASN A 37 -17.08 4.28 -0.08
N VAL A 38 -17.11 4.44 1.26
CA VAL A 38 -16.12 3.84 2.18
C VAL A 38 -16.09 2.31 2.08
N GLU A 39 -17.25 1.65 1.98
CA GLU A 39 -17.30 0.18 1.88
C GLU A 39 -16.58 -0.32 0.61
N SER A 40 -16.85 0.33 -0.53
CA SER A 40 -16.20 0.00 -1.80
C SER A 40 -14.69 0.22 -1.75
N ALA A 41 -14.25 1.32 -1.13
CA ALA A 41 -12.84 1.61 -0.91
C ALA A 41 -12.16 0.54 -0.04
N CYS A 42 -12.79 0.14 1.06
CA CYS A 42 -12.30 -0.93 1.93
C CYS A 42 -12.25 -2.29 1.22
N ARG A 43 -13.29 -2.65 0.43
CA ARG A 43 -13.30 -3.90 -0.36
C ARG A 43 -12.18 -3.94 -1.39
N LEU A 44 -11.89 -2.82 -2.05
CA LEU A 44 -10.79 -2.71 -3.01
C LEU A 44 -9.42 -2.79 -2.32
N ALA A 45 -9.22 -2.05 -1.23
CA ALA A 45 -8.00 -2.10 -0.42
C ALA A 45 -7.72 -3.52 0.11
N GLY A 46 -8.75 -4.22 0.61
CA GLY A 46 -8.62 -5.59 1.08
C GLY A 46 -8.20 -6.58 -0.01
N ARG A 47 -8.75 -6.44 -1.23
CA ARG A 47 -8.34 -7.25 -2.39
C ARG A 47 -6.89 -6.99 -2.78
N ALA A 48 -6.45 -5.72 -2.80
CA ALA A 48 -5.07 -5.37 -3.07
C ALA A 48 -4.11 -5.93 -2.01
N CYS A 49 -4.45 -5.78 -0.72
CA CYS A 49 -3.68 -6.34 0.39
C CYS A 49 -3.52 -7.86 0.26
N ALA A 50 -4.62 -8.60 0.02
CA ALA A 50 -4.59 -10.06 -0.14
C ALA A 50 -3.70 -10.52 -1.30
N ARG A 51 -3.69 -9.78 -2.42
CA ARG A 51 -2.85 -10.09 -3.58
C ARG A 51 -1.37 -9.82 -3.31
N LEU A 52 -1.06 -8.76 -2.57
CA LEU A 52 0.33 -8.35 -2.31
C LEU A 52 0.96 -9.07 -1.11
N ARG A 53 0.16 -9.65 -0.19
CA ARG A 53 0.64 -10.19 1.09
C ARG A 53 1.84 -11.14 0.97
N ASN A 54 1.88 -11.97 -0.07
CA ASN A 54 2.94 -12.95 -0.26
C ASN A 54 4.07 -12.47 -1.18
N ALA A 55 3.79 -11.54 -2.10
CA ALA A 55 4.75 -11.07 -3.09
C ALA A 55 5.51 -9.82 -2.63
N GLU A 56 4.79 -8.87 -2.03
CA GLU A 56 5.29 -7.54 -1.66
C GLU A 56 4.70 -7.14 -0.29
N PRO A 57 5.19 -7.74 0.81
CA PRO A 57 4.61 -7.56 2.15
C PRO A 57 4.66 -6.10 2.64
N GLN A 58 5.68 -5.35 2.21
CA GLN A 58 5.81 -3.91 2.51
C GLN A 58 4.67 -3.10 1.87
N MET A 59 4.28 -3.44 0.64
CA MET A 59 3.16 -2.79 -0.05
C MET A 59 1.82 -3.21 0.56
N ALA A 60 1.65 -4.50 0.85
CA ALA A 60 0.45 -5.02 1.51
C ALA A 60 0.16 -4.29 2.83
N ARG A 61 1.19 -4.03 3.64
CA ARG A 61 1.06 -3.29 4.91
C ARG A 61 0.47 -1.89 4.74
N ARG A 62 0.74 -1.20 3.62
CA ARG A 62 0.18 0.14 3.36
C ARG A 62 -1.34 0.10 3.18
N PHE A 63 -1.84 -0.91 2.46
CA PHE A 63 -3.27 -1.15 2.32
C PHE A 63 -3.92 -1.58 3.64
N ASP A 64 -3.22 -2.36 4.46
CA ASP A 64 -3.68 -2.75 5.79
C ASP A 64 -3.81 -1.54 6.74
N VAL A 65 -2.82 -0.64 6.74
CA VAL A 65 -2.89 0.63 7.50
C VAL A 65 -4.06 1.50 7.03
N PHE A 66 -4.29 1.58 5.71
CA PHE A 66 -5.46 2.28 5.17
C PHE A 66 -6.77 1.68 5.70
N LEU A 67 -6.91 0.35 5.66
CA LEU A 67 -8.10 -0.34 6.18
C LEU A 67 -8.33 -0.04 7.66
N HIS A 68 -7.28 -0.12 8.49
CA HIS A 68 -7.36 0.17 9.92
C HIS A 68 -7.78 1.63 10.18
N ARG A 69 -7.29 2.57 9.36
CA ARG A 69 -7.68 3.97 9.45
C ARG A 69 -9.15 4.17 9.08
N GLN A 70 -9.62 3.57 7.99
CA GLN A 70 -11.02 3.70 7.58
C GLN A 70 -11.98 3.01 8.55
N THR A 71 -11.61 1.88 9.16
CA THR A 71 -12.44 1.24 10.20
C THR A 71 -12.61 2.13 11.43
N ARG A 72 -11.61 2.96 11.77
CA ARG A 72 -11.75 3.98 12.81
C ARG A 72 -12.61 5.18 12.39
N HIS A 73 -12.78 5.43 11.11
CA HIS A 73 -13.67 6.50 10.62
C HIS A 73 -15.11 6.01 10.44
N LEU A 74 -15.30 4.69 10.34
CA LEU A 74 -16.59 4.01 10.32
C LEU A 74 -17.16 3.82 11.73
N GLU A 75 -16.86 4.73 12.68
CA GLU A 75 -17.39 4.67 14.05
C GLU A 75 -18.90 4.42 13.99
N TRP A 76 -19.29 3.25 14.49
CA TRP A 76 -20.67 2.81 14.65
C TRP A 76 -21.41 3.70 15.65
#